data_AF-A0A135WR48-F1
#
_entry.id   AF-A0A135WR48-F1
#
_cell.length_a   1.000
_cell.length_b   1.000
_cell.length_c   1.000
_cell.angle_alpha   90.00
_cell.angle_beta   90.00
_cell.angle_gamma   90.00
#
_symmetry.space_group_name_H-M   'P 1'
#
loop_
_entity.id
_entity.type
_entity.pdbx_description
1 polymer ?
#
loop_
_entity_poly.entity_id
_entity_poly.type
_entity_poly.pdbx_seq_one_letter_code
_entity_poly.pdbx_strand_id
1 'polypeptide(L)'
;MSEKAIETLKNFLFSMSHEEVKILNTDGQGESFYLTFILFKESELENEQLGYSVDEQGNSLIGKSKGDWQEGWIVIGYEEDLGDPLIVDTVRENYPVLTAEHGAGEWEPIILFHSLHDLIKSIS
;
A
#
# COMPACT_ATOMS: atom_id res chain seq x y z
N MET A 1 4.35 -14.24 -5.00
CA MET A 1 3.27 -13.32 -5.42
C MET A 1 2.62 -13.87 -6.69
N SER A 2 1.30 -13.73 -6.86
CA SER A 2 0.61 -14.18 -8.07
C SER A 2 0.91 -13.26 -9.25
N GLU A 3 1.30 -13.80 -10.42
CA GLU A 3 1.53 -13.02 -11.65
C GLU A 3 0.31 -12.14 -11.99
N LYS A 4 -0.90 -12.68 -11.78
CA LYS A 4 -2.15 -11.95 -12.01
C LYS A 4 -2.31 -10.73 -11.08
N ALA A 5 -1.87 -10.84 -9.82
CA ALA A 5 -1.95 -9.74 -8.87
C ALA A 5 -1.00 -8.61 -9.27
N ILE A 6 0.24 -8.96 -9.65
CA ILE A 6 1.23 -8.00 -10.16
C ILE A 6 0.69 -7.28 -11.39
N GLU A 7 0.16 -8.01 -12.37
CA GLU A 7 -0.40 -7.42 -13.59
C GLU A 7 -1.58 -6.49 -13.29
N THR A 8 -2.45 -6.89 -12.35
CA THR A 8 -3.58 -6.04 -11.91
C THR A 8 -3.08 -4.72 -11.31
N LEU A 9 -2.09 -4.78 -10.42
CA LEU A 9 -1.52 -3.59 -9.79
C LEU A 9 -0.75 -2.71 -10.78
N LYS A 10 0.04 -3.30 -11.68
CA LYS A 10 0.73 -2.53 -12.74
C LYS A 10 -0.25 -1.82 -13.66
N ASN A 11 -1.34 -2.47 -14.06
CA ASN A 11 -2.39 -1.84 -14.86
C ASN A 11 -3.10 -0.71 -14.10
N PHE A 12 -3.37 -0.91 -12.81
CA PHE A 12 -3.88 0.15 -11.94
C PHE A 12 -2.93 1.35 -11.93
N LEU A 13 -1.66 1.16 -11.55
CA LEU A 13 -0.66 2.24 -11.49
C LEU A 13 -0.49 2.96 -12.84
N PHE A 14 -0.42 2.21 -13.93
CA PHE A 14 -0.36 2.77 -15.28
C PHE A 14 -1.59 3.64 -15.61
N SER A 15 -2.79 3.21 -15.20
CA SER A 15 -4.04 3.94 -15.46
C SER A 15 -4.21 5.21 -14.63
N MET A 16 -3.52 5.31 -13.49
CA MET A 16 -3.71 6.43 -12.57
C MET A 16 -2.97 7.70 -13.00
N SER A 17 -1.88 7.61 -13.79
CA SER A 17 -1.05 8.68 -14.38
C SER A 17 -1.20 10.11 -13.79
N HIS A 18 -1.21 10.25 -12.46
CA HIS A 18 -1.32 11.49 -11.69
C HIS A 18 -0.75 11.12 -10.32
N GLU A 19 0.46 11.60 -10.02
CA GLU A 19 1.35 11.02 -9.01
C GLU A 19 0.88 11.22 -7.55
N GLU A 20 -0.26 11.88 -7.31
CA GLU A 20 -0.75 12.24 -5.97
C GLU A 20 -2.21 11.81 -5.75
N VAL A 21 -2.47 11.12 -4.64
CA VAL A 21 -3.79 10.63 -4.23
C VAL A 21 -4.12 11.16 -2.84
N LYS A 22 -5.25 11.88 -2.71
CA LYS A 22 -5.74 12.38 -1.42
C LYS A 22 -6.83 11.48 -0.88
N ILE A 23 -6.60 10.90 0.28
CA ILE A 23 -7.55 10.04 0.98
C ILE A 23 -8.08 10.79 2.19
N LEU A 24 -9.40 10.99 2.24
CA LEU A 24 -10.05 11.52 3.44
C LEU A 24 -10.05 10.45 4.52
N ASN A 25 -9.37 10.72 5.63
CA ASN A 25 -9.38 9.88 6.82
C ASN A 25 -10.08 10.63 7.97
N THR A 26 -10.48 9.90 9.01
CA THR A 26 -11.06 10.45 10.22
C THR A 26 -10.37 9.85 11.43
N ASP A 27 -9.88 10.70 12.30
CA ASP A 27 -9.18 10.27 13.50
C ASP A 27 -10.13 9.67 14.55
N GLY A 28 -9.56 9.20 15.67
CA GLY A 28 -10.34 8.67 16.78
C GLY A 28 -11.24 9.69 17.51
N GLN A 29 -11.12 10.98 17.21
CA GLN A 29 -11.94 12.07 17.76
C GLN A 29 -13.05 12.53 16.81
N GLY A 30 -13.10 11.97 15.59
CA GLY A 30 -14.08 12.34 14.56
C GLY A 30 -13.65 13.55 13.72
N GLU A 31 -12.39 13.98 13.81
CA GLU A 31 -11.83 15.02 12.95
C GLU A 31 -11.36 14.42 11.63
N SER A 32 -11.82 15.00 10.51
CA SER A 32 -11.43 14.55 9.19
C SER A 32 -10.23 15.33 8.66
N PHE A 33 -9.26 14.60 8.10
CA PHE A 33 -8.06 15.15 7.50
C PHE A 33 -7.72 14.39 6.21
N TYR A 34 -6.88 14.96 5.36
CA TYR A 34 -6.41 14.30 4.16
C TYR A 34 -5.05 13.68 4.41
N LEU A 35 -4.91 12.42 4.03
CA LEU A 35 -3.62 11.78 3.79
C LEU A 35 -3.28 11.94 2.31
N THR A 36 -2.08 12.41 2.01
CA THR A 36 -1.60 12.57 0.64
C THR A 36 -0.61 11.45 0.35
N PHE A 37 -0.91 10.60 -0.63
CA PHE A 37 -0.05 9.51 -1.06
C PHE A 37 0.52 9.76 -2.44
N ILE A 38 1.80 9.48 -2.61
CA ILE A 38 2.46 9.46 -3.90
C ILE A 38 2.48 8.02 -4.42
N LEU A 39 1.82 7.78 -5.56
CA LEU A 39 1.79 6.46 -6.19
C LEU A 39 3.06 6.21 -6.99
N PHE A 40 3.54 4.97 -6.96
CA PHE A 40 4.66 4.54 -7.81
C PHE A 40 4.27 4.48 -9.29
N LYS A 41 5.26 4.56 -10.17
CA LYS A 41 5.08 4.09 -11.55
C LYS A 41 4.94 2.57 -11.56
N GLU A 42 4.25 2.05 -12.57
CA GLU A 42 4.10 0.61 -12.75
C GLU A 42 5.43 -0.12 -12.91
N SER A 43 6.45 0.57 -13.47
CA SER A 43 7.82 0.06 -13.62
C SER A 43 8.60 0.01 -12.31
N GLU A 44 8.19 0.77 -11.30
CA GLU A 44 8.86 0.90 -10.00
C GLU A 44 8.35 -0.16 -9.01
N LEU A 45 7.12 -0.65 -9.19
CA LEU A 45 6.39 -1.54 -8.26
C LEU A 45 7.24 -2.65 -7.63
N GLU A 46 8.06 -3.36 -8.40
CA GLU A 46 8.87 -4.47 -7.89
C GLU A 46 10.08 -3.99 -7.06
N ASN A 47 10.72 -2.90 -7.47
CA ASN A 47 11.90 -2.36 -6.79
C ASN A 47 11.52 -1.68 -5.47
N GLU A 48 10.36 -1.03 -5.43
CA GLU A 48 9.86 -0.32 -4.25
C GLU A 48 9.36 -1.26 -3.14
N GLN A 49 9.47 -2.58 -3.31
CA GLN A 49 9.24 -3.54 -2.23
C GLN A 49 10.44 -3.67 -1.28
N LEU A 50 11.59 -3.12 -1.66
CA LEU A 50 12.80 -3.07 -0.86
C LEU A 50 12.57 -2.31 0.46
N GLY A 51 12.99 -2.89 1.58
CA GLY A 51 12.76 -2.34 2.91
C GLY A 51 11.41 -2.74 3.52
N TYR A 52 10.49 -3.31 2.74
CA TYR A 52 9.20 -3.82 3.20
C TYR A 52 9.16 -5.35 3.19
N SER A 53 8.96 -5.96 2.01
CA SER A 53 8.85 -7.41 1.87
C SER A 53 10.18 -8.10 1.54
N VAL A 54 11.20 -7.31 1.17
CA VAL A 54 12.52 -7.76 0.77
C VAL A 54 13.59 -6.85 1.36
N ASP A 55 14.70 -7.40 1.86
CA ASP A 55 15.85 -6.61 2.34
C ASP A 55 16.86 -6.27 1.21
N GLU A 56 17.89 -5.48 1.53
CA GLU A 56 18.95 -5.09 0.59
C GLU A 56 19.77 -6.28 0.03
N GLN A 57 19.70 -7.45 0.66
CA GLN A 57 20.35 -8.67 0.18
C GLN A 57 19.39 -9.55 -0.64
N GLY A 58 18.14 -9.15 -0.81
CA GLY A 58 17.12 -9.92 -1.52
C GLY A 58 16.44 -10.99 -0.67
N ASN A 59 16.68 -11.02 0.65
CA ASN A 59 15.98 -11.96 1.52
C ASN A 59 14.56 -11.48 1.78
N SER A 60 13.63 -12.43 1.91
CA SER A 60 12.25 -12.10 2.26
C SER A 60 12.15 -11.66 3.72
N LEU A 61 11.45 -10.55 3.94
CA LEU A 61 11.05 -10.04 5.25
C LEU A 61 9.62 -10.46 5.61
N ILE A 62 8.98 -11.30 4.79
CA ILE A 62 7.64 -11.83 5.04
C ILE A 62 7.68 -12.80 6.21
N GLY A 63 6.79 -12.59 7.16
CA GLY A 63 6.67 -13.45 8.34
C GLY A 63 5.24 -13.90 8.62
N LYS A 64 5.07 -14.57 9.76
CA LYS A 64 3.78 -15.13 10.21
C LYS A 64 3.40 -14.68 11.62
N SER A 65 4.27 -13.91 12.26
CA SER A 65 4.09 -13.38 13.59
C SER A 65 3.29 -12.08 13.53
N LYS A 66 2.70 -11.68 14.66
CA LYS A 66 2.16 -10.33 14.80
C LYS A 66 3.28 -9.32 14.55
N GLY A 67 2.99 -8.28 13.76
CA GLY A 67 3.94 -7.24 13.44
C GLY A 67 4.85 -7.54 12.24
N ASP A 68 4.85 -8.77 11.73
CA ASP A 68 5.60 -9.11 10.52
C ASP A 68 4.92 -8.52 9.27
N TRP A 69 5.71 -8.23 8.24
CA TRP A 69 5.15 -7.98 6.91
C TRP A 69 4.43 -9.25 6.42
N GLN A 70 3.19 -9.11 5.94
CA GLN A 70 2.37 -10.27 5.60
C GLN A 70 2.51 -10.66 4.13
N GLU A 71 2.29 -11.94 3.84
CA GLU A 71 2.26 -12.44 2.46
C GLU A 71 1.15 -11.73 1.66
N GLY A 72 1.50 -11.21 0.48
CA GLY A 72 0.56 -10.55 -0.41
C GLY A 72 0.35 -9.06 -0.15
N TRP A 73 0.95 -8.49 0.89
CA TRP A 73 1.02 -7.04 1.06
C TRP A 73 2.02 -6.44 0.08
N ILE A 74 1.51 -5.65 -0.85
CA ILE A 74 2.29 -5.01 -1.91
C ILE A 74 2.21 -3.50 -1.72
N VAL A 75 3.36 -2.85 -1.60
CA VAL A 75 3.42 -1.38 -1.53
C VAL A 75 3.21 -0.80 -2.93
N ILE A 76 2.29 0.13 -3.06
CA ILE A 76 1.93 0.79 -4.34
C ILE A 76 2.20 2.31 -4.33
N GLY A 77 2.63 2.85 -3.19
CA GLY A 77 2.95 4.24 -2.98
C GLY A 77 3.33 4.51 -1.53
N TYR A 78 3.55 5.77 -1.20
CA TYR A 78 3.92 6.20 0.16
C TYR A 78 3.24 7.53 0.51
N GLU A 79 2.99 7.76 1.80
CA GLU A 79 2.48 9.04 2.29
C GLU A 79 3.55 10.13 2.12
N GLU A 80 3.19 11.26 1.52
CA GLU A 80 4.11 12.35 1.22
C GLU A 80 4.80 12.92 2.48
N ASP A 81 4.04 13.06 3.58
CA ASP A 81 4.50 13.72 4.80
C ASP A 81 5.32 12.79 5.70
N LEU A 82 4.89 11.54 5.84
CA LEU A 82 5.47 10.59 6.80
C LEU A 82 6.24 9.46 6.14
N GLY A 83 6.00 9.13 4.87
CA GLY A 83 6.62 7.99 4.20
C GLY A 83 5.95 6.64 4.51
N ASP A 84 4.78 6.66 5.16
CA ASP A 84 4.02 5.45 5.44
C ASP A 84 3.55 4.76 4.15
N PRO A 85 3.72 3.44 4.00
CA PRO A 85 3.36 2.74 2.77
C PRO A 85 1.86 2.73 2.51
N LEU A 86 1.46 2.97 1.27
CA LEU A 86 0.15 2.59 0.76
C LEU A 86 0.22 1.15 0.26
N ILE A 87 -0.53 0.25 0.90
CA ILE A 87 -0.42 -1.19 0.72
C ILE A 87 -1.69 -1.73 0.07
N VAL A 88 -1.56 -2.68 -0.86
CA VAL A 88 -2.66 -3.52 -1.31
C VAL A 88 -2.47 -4.94 -0.81
N ASP A 89 -3.45 -5.47 -0.10
CA ASP A 89 -3.48 -6.89 0.28
C ASP A 89 -4.06 -7.72 -0.88
N THR A 90 -3.16 -8.37 -1.62
CA THR A 90 -3.50 -9.15 -2.82
C THR A 90 -3.98 -10.57 -2.52
N VAL A 91 -3.93 -11.02 -1.26
CA VAL A 91 -4.41 -12.34 -0.84
C VAL A 91 -5.87 -12.28 -0.44
N ARG A 92 -6.33 -11.13 0.05
CA ARG A 92 -7.73 -10.90 0.41
C ARG A 92 -8.59 -10.58 -0.82
N GLU A 93 -9.84 -11.02 -0.76
CA GLU A 93 -10.84 -10.67 -1.78
C GLU A 93 -10.97 -9.15 -1.92
N ASN A 94 -11.21 -8.70 -3.15
CA ASN A 94 -11.38 -7.30 -3.53
C ASN A 94 -10.16 -6.38 -3.35
N TYR A 95 -9.00 -6.91 -2.94
CA TYR A 95 -7.75 -6.15 -2.85
C TYR A 95 -7.88 -4.93 -1.93
N PRO A 96 -8.16 -5.10 -0.61
CA PRO A 96 -8.29 -3.98 0.30
C PRO A 96 -6.99 -3.18 0.37
N VAL A 97 -7.15 -1.88 0.55
CA VAL A 97 -6.05 -0.89 0.59
C VAL A 97 -5.82 -0.49 2.04
N LEU A 98 -4.55 -0.54 2.46
CA LEU A 98 -4.11 -0.35 3.83
C LEU A 98 -3.02 0.74 3.88
N THR A 99 -2.80 1.29 5.07
CA THR A 99 -1.55 1.98 5.43
C THR A 99 -1.04 1.44 6.76
N ALA A 100 0.24 1.62 7.07
CA ALA A 100 0.83 1.23 8.36
C ALA A 100 1.97 2.19 8.72
N GLU A 101 2.11 2.54 9.99
CA GLU A 101 3.21 3.39 10.46
C GLU A 101 4.56 2.72 10.20
N HIS A 102 5.45 3.40 9.48
CA HIS A 102 6.78 2.88 9.20
C HIS A 102 7.72 3.11 10.40
N GLY A 103 8.71 2.22 10.59
CA GLY A 103 9.78 2.44 11.57
C GLY A 103 9.45 2.14 13.05
N ALA A 104 8.22 1.73 13.37
CA ALA A 104 7.82 1.32 14.72
C ALA A 104 8.39 -0.05 15.15
N GLY A 105 9.02 -0.79 14.23
CA GLY A 105 9.58 -2.13 14.48
C GLY A 105 8.56 -3.27 14.38
N GLU A 106 7.27 -2.95 14.30
CA GLU A 106 6.18 -3.87 13.94
C GLU A 106 5.22 -3.17 12.96
N TRP A 107 4.61 -3.95 12.07
CA TRP A 107 3.60 -3.46 11.12
C TRP A 107 2.19 -3.68 11.68
N GLU A 108 1.48 -2.58 11.95
CA GLU A 108 0.07 -2.58 12.37
C GLU A 108 -0.79 -1.82 11.33
N PRO A 109 -1.41 -2.54 10.36
CA PRO A 109 -2.09 -1.90 9.25
C PRO A 109 -3.48 -1.37 9.63
N ILE A 110 -3.82 -0.22 9.08
CA ILE A 110 -5.16 0.38 9.10
C ILE A 110 -5.77 0.22 7.70
N ILE A 111 -7.02 -0.27 7.62
CA ILE A 111 -7.75 -0.35 6.35
C ILE A 111 -8.22 1.04 5.96
N LEU A 112 -7.77 1.54 4.81
CA LEU A 112 -8.25 2.77 4.19
C LEU A 112 -9.46 2.49 3.29
N PHE A 113 -9.39 1.41 2.50
CA PHE A 113 -10.48 0.97 1.63
C PHE A 113 -10.66 -0.53 1.69
N HIS A 114 -11.92 -0.98 1.66
CA HIS A 114 -12.24 -2.42 1.61
C HIS A 114 -12.03 -3.03 0.22
N SER A 115 -11.79 -2.21 -0.81
CA SER A 115 -11.40 -2.68 -2.13
C SER A 115 -10.54 -1.68 -2.90
N LEU A 116 -9.70 -2.18 -3.81
CA LEU A 116 -8.95 -1.35 -4.75
C LEU A 116 -9.88 -0.52 -5.66
N HIS A 117 -11.06 -1.05 -5.94
CA HIS A 117 -12.09 -0.34 -6.69
C HIS A 117 -12.63 0.90 -5.95
N ASP A 118 -12.75 0.83 -4.62
CA ASP A 118 -13.19 1.98 -3.82
C ASP A 118 -12.13 3.09 -3.80
N LEU A 119 -10.83 2.72 -3.79
CA LEU A 119 -9.74 3.68 -3.98
C LEU A 119 -9.87 4.36 -5.34
N ILE A 120 -10.03 3.60 -6.44
CA ILE A 120 -10.19 4.16 -7.79
C ILE A 120 -11.35 5.16 -7.85
N LYS A 121 -12.49 4.82 -7.22
CA LYS A 121 -13.65 5.72 -7.13
C LYS A 121 -13.38 6.98 -6.32
N SER A 122 -12.56 6.92 -5.28
CA SER A 122 -12.24 8.11 -4.49
C SER A 122 -11.39 9.14 -5.25
N ILE A 123 -10.72 8.70 -6.33
CA ILE A 123 -9.82 9.52 -7.14
C ILE A 123 -10.49 10.00 -8.44
N SER A 124 -11.63 9.40 -8.82
CA SER A 124 -12.41 9.72 -10.03
C SER A 124 -13.45 10.82 -9.79
#